data_AF-A0A952L4V2-F1
#
_entry.id   AF-A0A952L4V2-F1
#
_cell.length_a   1.000
_cell.length_b   1.000
_cell.length_c   1.000
_cell.angle_alpha   90.00
_cell.angle_beta   90.00
_cell.angle_gamma   90.00
#
_symmetry.space_group_name_H-M   'P 1'
#
loop_
_entity.id
_entity.type
_entity.pdbx_description
1 polymer ?
#
loop_
_entity_poly.entity_id
_entity_poly.type
_entity_poly.pdbx_seq_one_letter_code
_entity_poly.pdbx_strand_id
1 'polypeptide(L)'
;MRQWTVAAPSARLEGLTVRIAGLEATMTIVLVRVERADRRSFETILRPDRTSARIEFAAIRHGLQVPAYFRLGVEHILTGIDHLAFVLGLVLLVGINRRLVLAITAFTLAHSLTLGASALGLVHAPSATVEALIALSIVFVACELAKGEDRQSLTRAAPWLIAFTFGLLHGFGFAGALAAIGLPEHEIPLALLLFNLGVEAGQLAFVAAILLVWLVVRGLRAQLPAMSDDVMRRLAGYGLGSVAALWFVERTAAAFA
;
A
#
# COMPACT_ATOMS: atom_id res chain seq x y z
N MET A 1 -5.58 27.46 -11.67
CA MET A 1 -4.28 27.33 -10.99
C MET A 1 -3.45 28.57 -11.32
N ARG A 2 -2.94 29.30 -10.33
CA ARG A 2 -2.02 30.44 -10.56
C ARG A 2 -0.65 30.04 -10.05
N GLN A 3 0.38 30.25 -10.86
CA GLN A 3 1.76 29.91 -10.55
C GLN A 3 2.59 31.19 -10.53
N TRP A 4 3.45 31.32 -9.54
CA TRP A 4 4.38 32.44 -9.41
C TRP A 4 5.78 31.90 -9.17
N THR A 5 6.76 32.44 -9.88
CA THR A 5 8.18 32.14 -9.66
C THR A 5 8.81 33.33 -8.96
N VAL A 6 9.34 33.12 -7.76
CA VAL A 6 9.98 34.17 -6.97
C VAL A 6 11.47 33.87 -6.87
N ALA A 7 12.31 34.81 -7.31
CA ALA A 7 13.74 34.74 -7.10
C ALA A 7 14.04 35.12 -5.64
N ALA A 8 14.39 34.13 -4.80
CA ALA A 8 14.81 34.35 -3.43
C ALA A 8 16.35 34.33 -3.35
N PRO A 9 17.03 35.47 -3.14
CA PRO A 9 18.50 35.57 -3.22
C PRO A 9 19.25 34.96 -2.03
N SER A 10 18.56 34.47 -1.00
CA SER A 10 19.19 33.79 0.15
C SER A 10 18.39 32.56 0.57
N ALA A 11 19.08 31.53 1.04
CA ALA A 11 18.59 30.19 1.36
C ALA A 11 17.54 30.08 2.50
N ARG A 12 16.84 31.16 2.84
CA ARG A 12 15.98 31.30 4.03
C ARG A 12 14.48 31.18 3.74
N LEU A 13 14.04 30.41 2.74
CA LEU A 13 12.61 30.12 2.63
C LEU A 13 12.11 29.29 3.83
N GLU A 14 13.01 28.50 4.42
CA GLU A 14 12.80 27.77 5.67
C GLU A 14 12.42 28.70 6.83
N GLY A 15 11.34 28.39 7.53
CA GLY A 15 10.87 29.11 8.70
C GLY A 15 10.10 30.41 8.41
N LEU A 16 9.96 30.82 7.14
CA LEU A 16 9.11 31.94 6.73
C LEU A 16 7.63 31.55 6.76
N THR A 17 6.75 32.53 6.82
CA THR A 17 5.30 32.29 6.82
C THR A 17 4.72 32.66 5.45
N VAL A 18 4.01 31.73 4.83
CA VAL A 18 3.16 32.00 3.67
C VAL A 18 1.76 32.38 4.14
N ARG A 19 1.23 33.50 3.64
CA ARG A 19 -0.11 34.01 3.96
C ARG A 19 -0.84 34.42 2.69
N ILE A 20 -2.10 34.05 2.57
CA ILE A 20 -2.97 34.51 1.48
C ILE A 20 -3.82 35.66 2.02
N ALA A 21 -3.53 36.88 1.58
CA ALA A 21 -4.27 38.06 2.01
C ALA A 21 -5.72 38.02 1.49
N GLY A 22 -6.68 38.32 2.36
CA GLY A 22 -8.10 38.34 2.02
C GLY A 22 -8.77 36.95 1.99
N LEU A 23 -8.06 35.87 2.32
CA LEU A 23 -8.63 34.53 2.38
C LEU A 23 -9.70 34.42 3.47
N GLU A 24 -9.52 35.14 4.57
CA GLU A 24 -10.45 35.27 5.70
C GLU A 24 -11.84 35.79 5.31
N ALA A 25 -11.94 36.53 4.20
CA ALA A 25 -13.20 37.12 3.71
C ALA A 25 -13.86 36.25 2.62
N THR A 26 -13.40 35.02 2.42
CA THR A 26 -13.87 34.12 1.37
C THR A 26 -14.32 32.77 1.94
N MET A 27 -15.03 31.97 1.13
CA MET A 27 -15.30 30.56 1.42
C MET A 27 -14.37 29.62 0.64
N THR A 28 -13.24 30.14 0.16
CA THR A 28 -12.33 29.41 -0.74
C THR A 28 -11.26 28.69 0.06
N ILE A 29 -10.87 27.51 -0.43
CA ILE A 29 -9.72 26.75 0.08
C ILE A 29 -8.57 26.91 -0.92
N VAL A 30 -7.37 27.15 -0.41
CA VAL A 30 -6.19 27.36 -1.24
C VAL A 30 -5.14 26.29 -0.94
N LEU A 31 -4.80 25.49 -1.94
CA LEU A 31 -3.63 24.61 -1.90
C LEU A 31 -2.39 25.44 -2.19
N VAL A 32 -1.46 25.47 -1.24
CA VAL A 32 -0.17 26.14 -1.39
C VAL A 32 0.91 25.08 -1.54
N ARG A 33 1.59 25.11 -2.69
CA ARG A 33 2.77 24.30 -2.96
C ARG A 33 3.96 25.22 -3.22
N VAL A 34 4.99 25.09 -2.39
CA VAL A 34 6.26 25.83 -2.52
C VAL A 34 7.33 24.82 -2.91
N GLU A 35 7.93 24.98 -4.07
CA GLU A 35 9.00 24.12 -4.57
C GLU A 35 10.29 24.92 -4.68
N ARG A 36 11.38 24.42 -4.12
CA ARG A 36 12.71 25.01 -4.23
C ARG A 36 13.44 24.48 -5.47
N ALA A 37 14.44 25.23 -5.92
CA ALA A 37 15.32 24.81 -7.01
C ALA A 37 16.05 23.47 -6.76
N ASP A 38 16.17 23.05 -5.50
CA ASP A 38 16.72 21.75 -5.09
C ASP A 38 15.64 20.64 -4.96
N ARG A 39 14.46 20.85 -5.57
CA ARG A 39 13.29 19.96 -5.58
C ARG A 39 12.64 19.66 -4.23
N ARG A 40 13.07 20.30 -3.14
CA ARG A 40 12.31 20.26 -1.88
C ARG A 40 10.96 20.95 -2.04
N SER A 41 9.90 20.27 -1.64
CA SER A 41 8.55 20.82 -1.65
C SER A 41 8.00 20.98 -0.23
N PHE A 42 7.20 22.01 -0.06
CA PHE A 42 6.31 22.23 1.07
C PHE A 42 4.89 22.33 0.50
N GLU A 43 3.97 21.54 1.04
CA GLU A 43 2.57 21.54 0.60
C GLU A 43 1.64 21.65 1.81
N THR A 44 0.68 22.56 1.72
CA THR A 44 -0.31 22.77 2.78
C THR A 44 -1.60 23.32 2.22
N ILE A 45 -2.68 23.15 2.98
CA ILE A 45 -4.00 23.67 2.65
C ILE A 45 -4.30 24.85 3.59
N LEU A 46 -4.49 26.03 3.02
CA LEU A 46 -4.94 27.22 3.72
C LEU A 46 -6.45 27.38 3.58
N ARG A 47 -7.08 27.78 4.68
CA ARG A 47 -8.54 27.94 4.81
C ARG A 47 -8.86 29.31 5.42
N PRO A 48 -10.11 29.79 5.36
CA PRO A 48 -10.49 31.08 5.95
C PRO A 48 -10.21 31.17 7.46
N ASP A 49 -10.25 30.05 8.19
CA ASP A 49 -9.91 29.92 9.62
C ASP A 49 -8.40 29.77 9.89
N ARG A 50 -7.61 29.44 8.87
CA ARG A 50 -6.15 29.28 8.94
C ARG A 50 -5.50 29.81 7.67
N THR A 51 -5.33 31.12 7.62
CA THR A 51 -4.89 31.86 6.42
C THR A 51 -3.39 31.89 6.20
N SER A 52 -2.62 31.29 7.13
CA SER A 52 -1.17 31.24 7.04
C SER A 52 -0.60 29.92 7.55
N ALA A 53 0.56 29.56 7.00
CA ALA A 53 1.35 28.41 7.44
C ALA A 53 2.84 28.76 7.42
N ARG A 54 3.60 28.17 8.34
CA ARG A 54 5.06 28.27 8.34
C ARG A 54 5.61 27.28 7.32
N ILE A 55 6.47 27.78 6.44
CA ILE A 55 7.19 26.98 5.46
C ILE A 55 8.25 26.21 6.23
N GLU A 56 8.01 24.93 6.41
CA GLU A 56 8.99 23.97 6.92
C GLU A 56 9.22 22.98 5.79
N PHE A 57 10.34 23.11 5.08
CA PHE A 57 10.68 22.09 4.11
C PHE A 57 11.07 20.86 4.90
N ALA A 58 10.61 19.69 4.45
CA ALA A 58 11.14 18.45 4.99
C ALA A 58 12.67 18.52 4.94
N ALA A 59 13.31 18.47 6.11
CA ALA A 59 14.76 18.50 6.18
C ALA A 59 15.28 17.36 5.31
N ILE A 60 16.21 17.65 4.38
CA ILE A 60 17.02 16.58 3.78
C ILE A 60 17.82 16.02 4.95
N ARG A 61 17.33 14.93 5.53
CA ARG A 61 18.06 14.21 6.55
C ARG A 61 19.20 13.52 5.82
N HIS A 62 20.34 14.21 5.74
CA HIS A 62 21.56 13.66 5.16
C HIS A 62 22.00 12.45 6.00
N GLY A 63 21.80 11.25 5.45
CA GLY A 63 22.22 9.99 6.05
C GLY A 63 21.31 8.83 5.67
N LEU A 64 21.91 7.65 5.47
CA LEU A 64 21.20 6.40 5.22
C LEU A 64 20.25 6.10 6.41
N GLN A 65 18.97 6.43 6.28
CA GLN A 65 17.95 6.09 7.28
C GLN A 65 17.46 4.64 7.08
N VAL A 66 18.42 3.70 7.04
CA VAL A 66 18.16 2.28 6.79
C VAL A 66 17.04 1.73 7.68
N PRO A 67 17.06 1.97 9.01
CA PRO A 67 16.00 1.46 9.88
C PRO A 67 14.64 2.11 9.60
N ALA A 68 14.61 3.36 9.15
CA ALA A 68 13.36 4.09 8.94
C ALA A 68 12.61 3.57 7.71
N TYR A 69 13.29 3.38 6.57
CA TYR A 69 12.65 2.88 5.35
C TYR A 69 12.20 1.43 5.49
N PHE A 70 13.03 0.60 6.14
CA PHE A 70 12.64 -0.78 6.48
C PHE A 70 11.41 -0.81 7.39
N ARG A 71 11.40 -0.02 8.48
CA ARG A 71 10.25 0.05 9.40
C ARG A 71 9.00 0.56 8.71
N LEU A 72 9.13 1.55 7.82
CA LEU A 72 8.03 2.06 7.02
C LEU A 72 7.42 0.97 6.14
N GLY A 73 8.25 0.11 5.54
CA GLY A 73 7.78 -1.04 4.77
C GLY A 73 7.00 -2.04 5.61
N VAL A 74 7.51 -2.35 6.81
CA VAL A 74 6.81 -3.23 7.77
C VAL A 74 5.47 -2.62 8.22
N GLU A 75 5.45 -1.34 8.57
CA GLU A 75 4.23 -0.64 8.99
C GLU A 75 3.21 -0.55 7.84
N HIS A 76 3.67 -0.27 6.62
CA HIS A 76 2.84 -0.23 5.42
C HIS A 76 2.08 -1.53 5.21
N ILE A 77 2.79 -2.67 5.21
CA ILE A 77 2.13 -3.96 4.97
C ILE A 77 1.21 -4.37 6.12
N LEU A 78 1.59 -4.11 7.37
CA LEU A 78 0.79 -4.52 8.54
C LEU A 78 -0.47 -3.65 8.73
N THR A 79 -0.45 -2.41 8.28
CA THR A 79 -1.62 -1.52 8.26
C THR A 79 -2.47 -1.69 6.99
N GLY A 80 -1.87 -2.23 5.92
CA GLY A 80 -2.53 -2.49 4.65
C GLY A 80 -3.42 -3.73 4.69
N ILE A 81 -4.65 -3.58 5.19
CA ILE A 81 -5.61 -4.68 5.35
C ILE A 81 -5.85 -5.47 4.05
N ASP A 82 -5.83 -4.81 2.90
CA ASP A 82 -5.99 -5.46 1.59
C ASP A 82 -4.84 -6.43 1.29
N HIS A 83 -3.61 -6.05 1.64
CA HIS A 83 -2.45 -6.89 1.45
C HIS A 83 -2.48 -8.10 2.38
N LEU A 84 -2.84 -7.90 3.65
CA LEU A 84 -2.98 -8.99 4.60
C LEU A 84 -4.11 -9.95 4.21
N ALA A 85 -5.24 -9.43 3.74
CA ALA A 85 -6.34 -10.21 3.20
C ALA A 85 -5.92 -11.05 1.98
N PHE A 86 -5.14 -10.45 1.07
CA PHE A 86 -4.58 -11.14 -0.08
C PHE A 86 -3.60 -12.27 0.32
N VAL A 87 -2.64 -11.97 1.22
CA VAL A 87 -1.68 -12.96 1.74
C VAL A 87 -2.39 -14.09 2.48
N LEU A 88 -3.41 -13.77 3.30
CA LEU A 88 -4.26 -14.78 3.95
C LEU A 88 -4.94 -15.68 2.91
N GLY A 89 -5.49 -15.09 1.84
CA GLY A 89 -6.06 -15.84 0.73
C GLY A 89 -5.05 -16.81 0.09
N LEU A 90 -3.81 -16.35 -0.15
CA LEU A 90 -2.73 -17.20 -0.67
C LEU A 90 -2.35 -18.32 0.30
N VAL A 91 -2.20 -18.02 1.60
CA VAL A 91 -1.91 -19.02 2.64
C VAL A 91 -2.96 -20.12 2.64
N LEU A 92 -4.24 -19.74 2.57
CA LEU A 92 -5.36 -20.69 2.54
C LEU A 92 -5.43 -21.47 1.23
N LEU A 93 -5.02 -20.88 0.11
CA LEU A 93 -5.10 -21.49 -1.22
C LEU A 93 -4.00 -22.51 -1.48
N VAL A 94 -2.75 -22.19 -1.12
CA VAL A 94 -1.59 -23.03 -1.46
C VAL A 94 -0.89 -23.65 -0.25
N GLY A 95 -1.27 -23.28 0.97
CA GLY A 95 -0.64 -23.73 2.20
C GLY A 95 0.73 -23.11 2.45
N ILE A 96 1.27 -23.30 3.65
CA ILE A 96 2.56 -22.75 4.05
C ILE A 96 3.69 -23.67 3.55
N ASN A 97 4.18 -23.39 2.35
CA ASN A 97 5.27 -24.13 1.71
C ASN A 97 6.12 -23.21 0.81
N ARG A 98 7.11 -23.78 0.11
CA ARG A 98 8.00 -23.03 -0.79
C ARG A 98 7.26 -22.25 -1.89
N ARG A 99 6.11 -22.74 -2.37
CA ARG A 99 5.30 -22.06 -3.39
C ARG A 99 4.67 -20.78 -2.84
N LEU A 100 4.28 -20.77 -1.56
CA LEU A 100 3.78 -19.56 -0.90
C LEU A 100 4.88 -18.51 -0.79
N VAL A 101 6.09 -18.89 -0.34
CA VAL A 101 7.23 -17.97 -0.24
C VAL A 101 7.54 -17.38 -1.62
N LEU A 102 7.61 -18.21 -2.65
CA LEU A 102 7.80 -17.75 -4.03
C LEU A 102 6.71 -16.77 -4.48
N ALA A 103 5.45 -17.01 -4.11
CA ALA A 103 4.34 -16.12 -4.44
C ALA A 103 4.43 -14.78 -3.70
N ILE A 104 4.80 -14.78 -2.41
CA ILE A 104 5.01 -13.56 -1.61
C ILE A 104 6.16 -12.74 -2.17
N THR A 105 7.29 -13.37 -2.49
CA THR A 105 8.44 -12.70 -3.11
C THR A 105 8.07 -12.15 -4.49
N ALA A 106 7.35 -12.93 -5.32
CA ALA A 106 6.89 -12.47 -6.63
C ALA A 106 5.94 -11.26 -6.53
N PHE A 107 5.03 -11.27 -5.56
CA PHE A 107 4.17 -10.13 -5.25
C PHE A 107 5.00 -8.90 -4.86
N THR A 108 5.97 -9.06 -3.96
CA THR A 108 6.83 -7.96 -3.50
C THR A 108 7.65 -7.37 -4.64
N LEU A 109 8.23 -8.21 -5.50
CA LEU A 109 8.98 -7.76 -6.67
C LEU A 109 8.11 -6.97 -7.65
N ALA A 110 6.91 -7.46 -7.95
CA ALA A 110 5.97 -6.76 -8.81
C ALA A 110 5.50 -5.43 -8.19
N HIS A 111 5.18 -5.44 -6.90
CA HIS A 111 4.82 -4.26 -6.14
C HIS A 111 5.95 -3.22 -6.18
N SER A 112 7.20 -3.64 -5.97
CA SER A 112 8.40 -2.80 -6.05
C SER A 112 8.51 -2.11 -7.42
N LEU A 113 8.26 -2.86 -8.49
CA LEU A 113 8.36 -2.36 -9.85
C LEU A 113 7.36 -1.24 -10.11
N THR A 114 6.08 -1.47 -9.81
CA THR A 114 5.04 -0.45 -10.01
C THR A 114 5.24 0.74 -9.08
N LEU A 115 5.53 0.50 -7.79
CA LEU A 115 5.76 1.57 -6.82
C LEU A 115 6.93 2.46 -7.26
N GLY A 116 8.04 1.85 -7.70
CA GLY A 116 9.19 2.58 -8.21
C GLY A 116 8.86 3.36 -9.49
N ALA A 117 8.16 2.74 -10.44
CA ALA A 117 7.75 3.40 -11.67
C ALA A 117 6.82 4.59 -11.39
N SER A 118 5.89 4.47 -10.45
CA SER A 118 5.02 5.60 -10.04
C SER A 118 5.77 6.66 -9.25
N ALA A 119 6.69 6.29 -8.37
CA ALA A 119 7.52 7.25 -7.61
C ALA A 119 8.41 8.10 -8.53
N LEU A 120 8.85 7.54 -9.66
CA LEU A 120 9.58 8.24 -10.72
C LEU A 120 8.66 9.00 -11.69
N GLY A 121 7.33 8.96 -11.50
CA GLY A 121 6.36 9.61 -12.38
C GLY A 121 6.23 8.97 -13.76
N LEU A 122 6.67 7.72 -13.95
CA LEU A 122 6.58 7.01 -15.23
C LEU A 122 5.18 6.47 -15.51
N VAL A 123 4.45 6.10 -14.45
CA VAL A 123 3.10 5.51 -14.54
C VAL A 123 2.19 6.11 -13.47
N HIS A 124 0.95 6.39 -13.87
CA HIS A 124 -0.07 6.99 -13.01
C HIS A 124 -1.40 6.28 -13.23
N ALA A 125 -2.12 6.03 -12.14
CA ALA A 125 -3.46 5.46 -12.17
C ALA A 125 -4.33 6.17 -11.12
N PRO A 126 -5.63 6.39 -11.38
CA PRO A 126 -6.53 6.97 -10.39
C PRO A 126 -6.64 6.07 -9.15
N SER A 127 -6.46 6.63 -7.95
CA SER A 127 -6.45 5.87 -6.69
C SER A 127 -7.71 5.02 -6.51
N ALA A 128 -8.89 5.61 -6.75
CA ALA A 128 -10.15 4.91 -6.61
C ALA A 128 -10.27 3.67 -7.52
N THR A 129 -9.78 3.76 -8.75
CA THR A 129 -9.75 2.62 -9.69
C THR A 129 -8.78 1.53 -9.20
N VAL A 130 -7.59 1.93 -8.74
CA VAL A 130 -6.59 1.00 -8.21
C VAL A 130 -7.14 0.27 -6.98
N GLU A 131 -7.71 1.00 -6.03
CA GLU A 131 -8.28 0.45 -4.80
C GLU A 131 -9.44 -0.52 -5.06
N ALA A 132 -10.28 -0.23 -6.06
CA ALA A 132 -11.31 -1.15 -6.52
C ALA A 132 -10.71 -2.42 -7.14
N LEU A 133 -9.71 -2.29 -8.02
CA LEU A 133 -9.04 -3.45 -8.62
C LEU A 133 -8.29 -4.30 -7.59
N ILE A 134 -7.74 -3.68 -6.55
CA ILE A 134 -7.15 -4.37 -5.40
C ILE A 134 -8.21 -5.19 -4.67
N ALA A 135 -9.38 -4.61 -4.35
CA ALA A 135 -10.47 -5.35 -3.73
C ALA A 135 -10.95 -6.52 -4.62
N LEU A 136 -11.05 -6.30 -5.94
CA LEU A 136 -11.41 -7.33 -6.90
C LEU A 136 -10.39 -8.48 -6.96
N SER A 137 -9.10 -8.19 -6.77
CA SER A 137 -8.06 -9.23 -6.71
C SER A 137 -8.27 -10.19 -5.53
N ILE A 138 -8.72 -9.66 -4.39
CA ILE A 138 -9.02 -10.45 -3.19
C ILE A 138 -10.29 -11.28 -3.42
N VAL A 139 -11.32 -10.71 -4.04
CA VAL A 139 -12.52 -11.46 -4.47
C VAL A 139 -12.12 -12.62 -5.38
N PHE A 140 -11.22 -12.39 -6.35
CA PHE A 140 -10.73 -13.43 -7.24
C PHE A 140 -10.07 -14.59 -6.46
N VAL A 141 -9.16 -14.30 -5.51
CA VAL A 141 -8.52 -15.33 -4.70
C VAL A 141 -9.53 -16.07 -3.81
N ALA A 142 -10.49 -15.35 -3.24
CA ALA A 142 -11.57 -15.94 -2.44
C ALA A 142 -12.45 -16.91 -3.27
N CYS A 143 -12.76 -16.55 -4.52
CA CYS A 143 -13.46 -17.42 -5.46
C CYS A 143 -12.65 -18.69 -5.79
N GLU A 144 -11.35 -18.56 -6.01
CA GLU A 144 -10.45 -19.71 -6.24
C GLU A 144 -10.35 -20.63 -5.02
N LEU A 145 -10.48 -20.06 -3.82
CA LEU A 145 -10.51 -20.80 -2.57
C LEU A 145 -11.82 -21.60 -2.42
N ALA A 146 -12.96 -20.99 -2.76
CA ALA A 146 -14.29 -21.59 -2.67
C ALA A 146 -14.54 -22.73 -3.67
N LYS A 147 -13.83 -22.74 -4.82
CA LYS A 147 -13.97 -23.76 -5.87
C LYS A 147 -13.54 -25.19 -5.47
N GLY A 148 -12.90 -25.39 -4.33
CA GLY A 148 -12.45 -26.72 -3.89
C GLY A 148 -11.15 -27.20 -4.54
N GLU A 149 -10.59 -28.32 -4.06
CA GLU A 149 -9.33 -28.91 -4.57
C GLU A 149 -9.46 -29.64 -5.91
N ASP A 150 -10.66 -30.04 -6.30
CA ASP A 150 -10.90 -30.88 -7.48
C ASP A 150 -10.74 -30.18 -8.83
N ARG A 151 -10.44 -28.87 -8.86
CA ARG A 151 -10.25 -28.12 -10.10
C ARG A 151 -8.81 -27.66 -10.24
N GLN A 152 -8.12 -28.15 -11.27
CA GLN A 152 -6.83 -27.62 -11.68
C GLN A 152 -7.02 -26.19 -12.22
N SER A 153 -6.71 -25.20 -11.39
CA SER A 153 -6.68 -23.79 -11.81
C SER A 153 -5.25 -23.30 -11.95
N LEU A 154 -5.03 -22.35 -12.88
CA LEU A 154 -3.74 -21.67 -13.02
C LEU A 154 -3.29 -21.02 -11.71
N THR A 155 -4.23 -20.53 -10.90
CA THR A 155 -3.95 -19.93 -9.59
C THR A 155 -3.30 -20.91 -8.62
N ARG A 156 -3.67 -22.20 -8.67
CA ARG A 156 -3.05 -23.25 -7.83
C ARG A 156 -1.76 -23.81 -8.44
N ALA A 157 -1.72 -23.91 -9.77
CA ALA A 157 -0.56 -24.43 -10.50
C ALA A 157 0.63 -23.45 -10.47
N ALA A 158 0.35 -22.14 -10.62
CA ALA A 158 1.32 -21.06 -10.67
C ALA A 158 0.88 -19.87 -9.80
N PRO A 159 0.78 -20.05 -8.47
CA PRO A 159 0.35 -18.97 -7.56
C PRO A 159 1.25 -17.74 -7.64
N TRP A 160 2.53 -17.93 -7.94
CA TRP A 160 3.50 -16.84 -8.11
C TRP A 160 3.13 -15.90 -9.27
N LEU A 161 2.54 -16.41 -10.35
CA LEU A 161 2.16 -15.61 -11.50
C LEU A 161 0.96 -14.71 -11.17
N ILE A 162 -0.01 -15.26 -10.43
CA ILE A 162 -1.17 -14.50 -9.95
C ILE A 162 -0.73 -13.45 -8.93
N ALA A 163 0.12 -13.84 -7.99
CA ALA A 163 0.69 -12.93 -6.99
C ALA A 163 1.52 -11.82 -7.64
N PHE A 164 2.29 -12.11 -8.70
CA PHE A 164 3.00 -11.11 -9.48
C PHE A 164 2.04 -10.12 -10.14
N THR A 165 1.02 -10.59 -10.87
CA THR A 165 0.04 -9.73 -11.55
C THR A 165 -0.68 -8.81 -10.56
N PHE A 166 -1.11 -9.33 -9.41
CA PHE A 166 -1.76 -8.51 -8.40
C PHE A 166 -0.78 -7.61 -7.64
N GLY A 167 0.47 -8.04 -7.44
CA GLY A 167 1.54 -7.19 -6.92
C GLY A 167 1.75 -5.94 -7.77
N LEU A 168 1.69 -6.06 -9.09
CA LEU A 168 1.76 -4.91 -10.00
C LEU A 168 0.63 -3.91 -9.73
N LEU A 169 -0.59 -4.37 -9.46
CA LEU A 169 -1.73 -3.50 -9.15
C LEU A 169 -1.56 -2.82 -7.78
N HIS A 170 -1.15 -3.59 -6.78
CA HIS A 170 -1.00 -3.10 -5.41
C HIS A 170 0.08 -2.01 -5.28
N GLY A 171 1.14 -2.08 -6.08
CA GLY A 171 2.20 -1.07 -6.08
C GLY A 171 1.73 0.35 -6.44
N PHE A 172 0.60 0.50 -7.14
CA PHE A 172 0.01 1.82 -7.42
C PHE A 172 -0.61 2.46 -6.17
N GLY A 173 -1.11 1.67 -5.22
CA GLY A 173 -1.89 2.16 -4.08
C GLY A 173 -1.10 3.00 -3.06
N PHE A 174 0.23 2.93 -3.10
CA PHE A 174 1.11 3.66 -2.16
C PHE A 174 1.95 4.77 -2.80
N ALA A 175 1.89 4.91 -4.13
CA ALA A 175 2.75 5.83 -4.86
C ALA A 175 2.60 7.30 -4.42
N GLY A 176 1.37 7.74 -4.15
CA GLY A 176 1.09 9.12 -3.71
C GLY A 176 1.71 9.45 -2.34
N ALA A 177 1.74 8.47 -1.42
CA ALA A 177 2.34 8.65 -0.10
C ALA A 177 3.86 8.78 -0.18
N LEU A 178 4.52 8.00 -1.04
CA LEU A 178 5.97 8.08 -1.22
C LEU A 178 6.41 9.38 -1.90
N ALA A 179 5.63 9.87 -2.89
CA ALA A 179 5.86 11.16 -3.52
C ALA A 179 5.78 12.33 -2.51
N ALA A 180 4.89 12.24 -1.51
CA ALA A 180 4.76 13.25 -0.46
C ALA A 180 5.95 13.30 0.52
N ILE A 181 6.77 12.26 0.60
CA ILE A 181 7.96 12.22 1.47
C ILE A 181 9.10 13.09 0.89
N GLY A 182 9.07 13.43 -0.41
CA GLY A 182 9.99 14.40 -1.01
C GLY A 182 11.46 13.95 -1.02
N LEU A 183 11.70 12.65 -1.20
CA LEU A 183 13.05 12.08 -1.20
C LEU A 183 13.90 12.62 -2.37
N PRO A 184 15.21 12.89 -2.16
CA PRO A 184 16.13 13.14 -3.25
C PRO A 184 16.14 11.96 -4.25
N GLU A 185 16.11 12.23 -5.56
CA GLU A 185 15.97 11.18 -6.58
C GLU A 185 17.05 10.08 -6.52
N HIS A 186 18.26 10.42 -6.08
CA HIS A 186 19.36 9.47 -5.94
C HIS A 186 19.20 8.51 -4.76
N GLU A 187 18.36 8.84 -3.76
CA GLU A 187 18.07 7.98 -2.62
C GLU A 187 16.89 7.03 -2.88
N ILE A 188 16.07 7.31 -3.90
CA ILE A 188 14.86 6.54 -4.25
C ILE A 188 15.14 5.04 -4.39
N PRO A 189 16.16 4.58 -5.15
CA PRO A 189 16.38 3.15 -5.34
C PRO A 189 16.66 2.40 -4.04
N LEU A 190 17.47 2.99 -3.15
CA LEU A 190 17.81 2.39 -1.88
C LEU A 190 16.63 2.44 -0.90
N ALA A 191 15.90 3.56 -0.86
CA ALA A 191 14.70 3.69 -0.04
C ALA A 191 13.64 2.66 -0.44
N LEU A 192 13.42 2.48 -1.75
CA LEU A 192 12.52 1.46 -2.30
C LEU A 192 12.99 0.04 -1.95
N LEU A 193 14.28 -0.26 -2.11
CA LEU A 193 14.82 -1.57 -1.75
C LEU A 193 14.55 -1.89 -0.28
N LEU A 194 14.89 -0.97 0.62
CA LEU A 194 14.72 -1.16 2.06
C LEU A 194 13.25 -1.23 2.48
N PHE A 195 12.41 -0.39 1.88
CA PHE A 195 10.96 -0.45 2.06
C PHE A 195 10.42 -1.83 1.67
N ASN A 196 10.79 -2.35 0.49
CA ASN A 196 10.29 -3.64 0.03
C ASN A 196 10.84 -4.83 0.83
N LEU A 197 12.08 -4.74 1.34
CA LEU A 197 12.59 -5.71 2.32
C LEU A 197 11.76 -5.68 3.62
N GLY A 198 11.33 -4.50 4.05
CA GLY A 198 10.40 -4.34 5.17
C GLY A 198 9.02 -4.94 4.89
N VAL A 199 8.49 -4.74 3.68
CA VAL A 199 7.23 -5.34 3.22
C VAL A 199 7.32 -6.86 3.26
N GLU A 200 8.34 -7.46 2.65
CA GLU A 200 8.51 -8.92 2.64
C GLU A 200 8.67 -9.47 4.06
N ALA A 201 9.45 -8.81 4.92
CA ALA A 201 9.59 -9.19 6.32
C ALA A 201 8.25 -9.14 7.08
N GLY A 202 7.44 -8.10 6.86
CA GLY A 202 6.11 -7.98 7.46
C GLY A 202 5.14 -9.05 6.96
N GLN A 203 5.16 -9.40 5.67
CA GLN A 203 4.36 -10.51 5.12
C GLN A 203 4.76 -11.85 5.74
N LEU A 204 6.06 -12.13 5.84
CA LEU A 204 6.54 -13.37 6.45
C LEU A 204 6.21 -13.45 7.95
N ALA A 205 6.30 -12.32 8.67
CA ALA A 205 5.88 -12.24 10.07
C ALA A 205 4.37 -12.52 10.22
N PHE A 206 3.55 -11.99 9.32
CA PHE A 206 2.10 -12.27 9.30
C PHE A 206 1.81 -13.75 9.02
N VAL A 207 2.51 -14.37 8.06
CA VAL A 207 2.40 -15.81 7.79
C VAL A 207 2.80 -16.64 9.01
N ALA A 208 3.87 -16.26 9.72
CA ALA A 208 4.28 -16.92 10.95
C ALA A 208 3.22 -16.79 12.06
N ALA A 209 2.57 -15.63 12.18
CA ALA A 209 1.47 -15.43 13.11
C ALA A 209 0.26 -16.31 12.77
N ILE A 210 -0.11 -16.44 11.48
CA ILE A 210 -1.17 -17.36 11.04
C ILE A 210 -0.82 -18.81 11.40
N LEU A 211 0.43 -19.23 11.17
CA LEU A 211 0.90 -20.57 11.53
C LEU A 211 0.76 -20.82 13.04
N LEU A 212 1.15 -19.86 13.87
CA LEU A 212 1.03 -19.96 15.32
C LEU A 212 -0.44 -20.12 15.75
N VAL A 213 -1.33 -19.29 15.22
CA VAL A 213 -2.78 -19.40 15.49
C VAL A 213 -3.30 -20.76 15.07
N TRP A 214 -2.92 -21.26 13.89
CA TRP A 214 -3.32 -22.57 13.42
C TRP A 214 -2.85 -23.70 14.34
N LEU A 215 -1.59 -23.66 14.81
CA LEU A 215 -1.05 -24.64 15.77
C LEU A 215 -1.81 -24.63 17.11
N VAL A 216 -2.10 -23.45 17.65
CA VAL A 216 -2.86 -23.29 18.89
C VAL A 216 -4.29 -23.83 18.73
N VAL A 217 -4.99 -23.42 17.68
CA VAL A 217 -6.37 -23.88 17.39
C VAL A 217 -6.40 -25.39 17.19
N ARG A 218 -5.43 -25.97 16.48
CA ARG A 218 -5.31 -27.42 16.30
C ARG A 218 -5.11 -28.14 17.63
N GLY A 219 -4.27 -27.61 18.51
CA GLY A 219 -4.05 -28.16 19.85
C GLY A 219 -5.32 -28.15 20.72
N LEU A 220 -6.08 -27.05 20.68
CA LEU A 220 -7.34 -26.92 21.42
C LEU A 220 -8.49 -27.76 20.84
N ARG A 221 -8.54 -27.91 19.51
CA ARG A 221 -9.57 -28.69 18.81
C ARG A 221 -9.37 -30.20 18.84
N ALA A 222 -8.29 -30.72 19.44
CA ALA A 222 -8.08 -32.16 19.60
C ALA A 222 -9.24 -32.89 20.31
N GLN A 223 -10.14 -32.14 20.96
CA GLN A 223 -11.30 -32.66 21.70
C GLN A 223 -12.66 -32.40 21.02
N LEU A 224 -12.71 -31.77 19.85
CA LEU A 224 -13.95 -31.45 19.12
C LEU A 224 -14.09 -32.32 17.86
N PRO A 225 -15.33 -32.63 17.41
CA PRO A 225 -15.54 -33.31 16.14
C PRO A 225 -14.94 -32.49 15.00
N ALA A 226 -14.04 -33.12 14.24
CA ALA A 226 -13.30 -32.46 13.17
C ALA A 226 -14.26 -32.07 12.03
N MET A 227 -14.44 -30.76 11.81
CA MET A 227 -14.92 -30.27 10.51
C MET A 227 -13.86 -30.61 9.45
N SER A 228 -14.28 -31.01 8.26
CA SER A 228 -13.32 -31.26 7.18
C SER A 228 -12.59 -29.96 6.80
N ASP A 229 -11.31 -30.08 6.48
CA ASP A 229 -10.47 -28.96 6.05
C ASP A 229 -11.08 -28.23 4.83
N ASP A 230 -11.75 -28.98 3.95
CA ASP A 230 -12.46 -28.42 2.79
C ASP A 230 -13.60 -27.49 3.18
N VAL A 231 -14.42 -27.86 4.18
CA VAL A 231 -15.52 -27.00 4.65
C VAL A 231 -14.96 -25.74 5.31
N MET A 232 -13.93 -25.88 6.15
CA MET A 232 -13.29 -24.73 6.80
C MET A 232 -12.68 -23.76 5.78
N ARG A 233 -12.04 -24.29 4.74
CA ARG A 233 -11.46 -23.50 3.66
C ARG A 233 -12.52 -22.80 2.82
N ARG A 234 -13.65 -23.46 2.51
CA ARG A 234 -14.79 -22.82 1.82
C ARG A 234 -15.42 -21.71 2.66
N LEU A 235 -15.65 -21.95 3.96
CA LEU A 235 -16.17 -20.93 4.87
C LEU A 235 -15.25 -19.71 4.94
N ALA A 236 -13.94 -19.93 5.04
CA ALA A 236 -12.96 -18.85 5.00
C ALA A 236 -12.98 -18.10 3.65
N GLY A 237 -13.11 -18.83 2.53
CA GLY A 237 -13.26 -18.25 1.20
C GLY A 237 -14.52 -17.39 1.05
N TYR A 238 -15.68 -17.87 1.50
CA TYR A 238 -16.90 -17.07 1.51
C TYR A 238 -16.77 -15.84 2.40
N GLY A 239 -16.23 -15.98 3.62
CA GLY A 239 -16.03 -14.86 4.53
C GLY A 239 -15.11 -13.78 3.93
N LEU A 240 -13.94 -14.18 3.45
CA LEU A 240 -12.98 -13.28 2.80
C LEU A 240 -13.57 -12.63 1.55
N GLY A 241 -14.24 -13.42 0.71
CA GLY A 241 -14.86 -12.95 -0.53
C GLY A 241 -16.00 -11.98 -0.30
N SER A 242 -16.84 -12.20 0.71
CA SER A 242 -17.93 -11.29 1.08
C SER A 242 -17.40 -9.94 1.55
N VAL A 243 -16.39 -9.92 2.42
CA VAL A 243 -15.76 -8.67 2.88
C VAL A 243 -15.11 -7.93 1.70
N ALA A 244 -14.34 -8.64 0.88
CA ALA A 244 -13.69 -8.05 -0.29
C ALA A 244 -14.69 -7.54 -1.34
N ALA A 245 -15.82 -8.22 -1.52
CA ALA A 245 -16.87 -7.78 -2.43
C ALA A 245 -17.54 -6.49 -1.93
N LEU A 246 -17.76 -6.33 -0.62
CA LEU A 246 -18.24 -5.08 -0.04
C LEU A 246 -17.25 -3.94 -0.30
N TRP A 247 -15.96 -4.16 -0.04
CA TRP A 247 -14.91 -3.17 -0.35
C TRP A 247 -14.87 -2.82 -1.83
N PHE A 248 -15.02 -3.80 -2.72
CA PHE A 248 -15.04 -3.56 -4.16
C PHE A 248 -16.19 -2.65 -4.57
N VAL A 249 -17.40 -2.91 -4.08
CA VAL A 249 -18.58 -2.08 -4.38
C VAL A 249 -18.39 -0.66 -3.83
N GLU A 250 -17.95 -0.52 -2.59
CA GLU A 250 -17.71 0.77 -1.93
C GLU A 250 -16.69 1.62 -2.71
N ARG A 251 -15.54 1.04 -3.04
CA ARG A 251 -14.44 1.74 -3.74
C ARG A 251 -14.78 2.02 -5.20
N THR A 252 -15.56 1.14 -5.84
CA THR A 252 -16.09 1.41 -7.19
C THR A 252 -17.07 2.57 -7.18
N ALA A 253 -17.99 2.62 -6.22
CA ALA A 253 -18.92 3.73 -6.07
C ALA A 253 -18.17 5.06 -5.84
N ALA A 254 -17.13 5.05 -5.00
CA ALA A 254 -16.28 6.22 -4.77
C ALA A 254 -15.52 6.67 -6.04
N ALA A 255 -15.27 5.79 -7.01
CA ALA A 255 -14.63 6.16 -8.27
C ALA A 255 -15.55 6.96 -9.22
N PHE A 256 -16.86 6.95 -8.99
CA PHE A 256 -17.86 7.67 -9.78
C PHE A 256 -18.52 8.84 -9.04
N ALA A 257 -18.14 9.08 -7.77
CA ALA A 257 -18.61 10.18 -6.94
C ALA A 257 -17.73 11.43 -7.10
#